data_AF-B1XW29-F1
#
_entry.id   AF-B1XW29-F1
#
_cell.length_a   1.000
_cell.length_b   1.000
_cell.length_c   1.000
_cell.angle_alpha   90.00
_cell.angle_beta   90.00
_cell.angle_gamma   90.00
#
_symmetry.space_group_name_H-M   'P 1'
#
loop_
_entity.id
_entity.type
_entity.pdbx_description
1 polymer ?
#
loop_
_entity_poly.entity_id
_entity_poly.type
_entity_poly.pdbx_seq_one_letter_code
_entity_poly.pdbx_strand_id
1 'polypeptide(L)' 'MSHHDKLLEAFETYKAENEKFQGKGIKVSAARARKALQEIAGSCKERRKEITVEKESREGAGAGMSQDAARKAHIRK' A
#
# COMPACT_ATOMS: atom_id res chain seq x y z
N MET A 1 14.15 2.01 -5.93
CA MET A 1 12.70 2.22 -6.06
C MET A 1 12.07 2.29 -4.68
N SER A 2 11.32 3.35 -4.42
CA SER A 2 10.49 3.50 -3.23
C SER A 2 9.39 2.44 -3.17
N HIS A 3 8.77 2.23 -2.02
CA HIS A 3 7.59 1.36 -1.93
C HIS A 3 6.39 1.87 -2.75
N HIS A 4 6.37 3.16 -3.09
CA HIS A 4 5.41 3.71 -4.04
C HIS A 4 5.70 3.29 -5.48
N ASP A 5 6.96 3.37 -5.93
CA ASP A 5 7.31 2.96 -7.29
C ASP A 5 7.02 1.47 -7.50
N LYS A 6 7.36 0.64 -6.51
CA LYS A 6 7.05 -0.81 -6.51
C LYS A 6 5.54 -1.08 -6.56
N LEU A 7 4.74 -0.26 -5.87
CA LEU A 7 3.28 -0.37 -5.90
C LEU A 7 2.73 -0.06 -7.29
N LEU A 8 3.23 0.99 -7.95
CA LEU A 8 2.80 1.36 -9.30
C LEU A 8 3.18 0.28 -10.32
N GLU A 9 4.43 -0.21 -10.27
CA GLU A 9 4.90 -1.28 -11.16
C GLU A 9 4.09 -2.59 -10.98
N ALA A 10 3.84 -2.98 -9.74
CA ALA A 10 3.04 -4.17 -9.44
C ALA A 10 1.57 -3.98 -9.89
N PHE A 11 1.03 -2.77 -9.81
CA PHE A 11 -0.32 -2.46 -10.29
C PHE A 11 -0.44 -2.57 -11.81
N GLU A 12 0.51 -2.02 -12.55
CA GLU A 12 0.54 -2.15 -14.03
C GLU A 12 0.70 -3.62 -14.45
N THR A 13 1.53 -4.38 -13.73
CA THR A 13 1.69 -5.82 -13.95
C THR A 13 0.38 -6.57 -13.69
N TYR A 14 -0.31 -6.28 -12.59
CA TYR A 14 -1.61 -6.86 -12.29
C TYR A 14 -2.62 -6.56 -13.40
N LYS A 15 -2.72 -5.31 -13.83
CA LYS A 15 -3.65 -4.88 -14.88
C LYS A 15 -3.41 -5.66 -16.17
N ALA A 16 -2.16 -5.69 -16.66
CA ALA A 16 -1.81 -6.38 -17.89
C ALA A 16 -2.05 -7.90 -17.82
N GLU A 17 -1.70 -8.56 -16.72
CA GLU A 17 -1.92 -9.99 -16.56
C GLU A 17 -3.40 -10.34 -16.33
N ASN A 18 -4.15 -9.47 -15.65
CA ASN A 18 -5.59 -9.64 -15.49
C ASN A 18 -6.32 -9.52 -16.83
N GLU A 19 -5.96 -8.56 -17.68
CA GLU A 19 -6.52 -8.46 -19.05
C GLU A 19 -6.25 -9.72 -19.87
N LYS A 20 -5.02 -10.27 -19.82
CA LYS A 20 -4.69 -11.55 -20.48
C LYS A 20 -5.49 -12.72 -19.93
N PHE A 21 -5.70 -12.76 -18.61
CA PHE A 21 -6.47 -13.82 -17.97
C PHE A 21 -7.97 -13.72 -18.31
N GLN A 22 -8.59 -12.54 -18.20
CA GLN A 22 -10.01 -12.35 -18.47
C GLN A 22 -10.34 -12.43 -19.97
N GLY A 23 -9.48 -11.88 -20.82
CA GLY A 23 -9.71 -11.84 -22.26
C GLY A 23 -9.42 -13.17 -22.96
N LYS A 24 -8.35 -13.88 -22.56
CA LYS A 24 -7.87 -15.08 -23.25
C LYS A 24 -7.85 -16.35 -22.39
N GLY A 25 -8.20 -16.27 -21.11
CA GLY A 25 -8.18 -17.43 -20.21
C GLY A 25 -6.78 -17.99 -19.91
N ILE A 26 -5.72 -17.20 -20.10
CA ILE A 26 -4.34 -17.68 -19.95
C ILE A 26 -4.07 -18.01 -18.47
N LYS A 27 -3.97 -19.31 -18.15
CA LYS A 27 -3.79 -19.81 -16.76
C LYS A 27 -2.55 -19.26 -16.06
N VAL A 28 -1.44 -19.11 -16.79
CA VAL A 28 -0.19 -18.55 -16.24
C VAL A 28 -0.38 -17.09 -15.81
N SER A 29 -1.17 -16.32 -16.57
CA SER A 29 -1.48 -14.93 -16.24
C SER A 29 -2.30 -14.82 -14.95
N ALA A 30 -3.15 -15.80 -14.62
CA ALA A 30 -3.83 -15.84 -13.33
C ALA A 30 -2.84 -15.95 -12.15
N ALA A 31 -1.82 -16.81 -12.27
CA ALA A 31 -0.79 -16.95 -11.24
C ALA A 31 0.02 -15.66 -11.08
N ARG A 32 0.39 -15.01 -12.19
CA ARG A 32 1.11 -13.73 -12.17
C ARG A 32 0.28 -12.59 -11.62
N ALA A 33 -0.99 -12.48 -11.99
CA ALA A 33 -1.91 -11.47 -11.45
C ALA A 33 -2.05 -11.62 -9.92
N ARG A 34 -2.19 -12.85 -9.40
CA ARG A 34 -2.21 -13.10 -7.94
C ARG A 34 -0.91 -12.71 -7.27
N LYS A 35 0.24 -12.98 -7.90
CA LYS A 35 1.54 -12.58 -7.37
C LYS A 35 1.69 -11.07 -7.30
N ALA A 36 1.32 -10.35 -8.36
CA ALA A 36 1.29 -8.89 -8.39
C ALA A 36 0.38 -8.31 -7.29
N LEU A 37 -0.81 -8.90 -7.06
CA LEU A 37 -1.68 -8.49 -5.95
C LEU A 37 -1.03 -8.68 -4.57
N GLN A 38 -0.26 -9.74 -4.35
CA GLN A 38 0.50 -9.93 -3.10
C GLN A 38 1.57 -8.85 -2.92
N GLU A 39 2.26 -8.47 -4.00
CA GLU A 39 3.27 -7.42 -4.00
C GLU A 39 2.68 -6.03 -3.75
N ILE A 40 1.49 -5.75 -4.30
CA ILE A 40 0.72 -4.53 -3.99
C ILE A 40 0.39 -4.49 -2.50
N ALA A 41 -0.16 -5.58 -1.94
CA ALA A 41 -0.51 -5.64 -0.52
C ALA A 41 0.71 -5.41 0.40
N GLY A 42 1.85 -6.02 0.06
CA GLY A 42 3.11 -5.80 0.77
C GLY A 42 3.60 -4.35 0.67
N SER A 43 3.59 -3.78 -0.53
CA SER A 43 4.03 -2.41 -0.78
C SER A 43 3.13 -1.38 -0.09
N CYS A 44 1.81 -1.60 -0.05
CA CYS A 44 0.87 -0.79 0.73
C CYS A 44 1.21 -0.78 2.22
N LYS A 45 1.55 -1.95 2.80
CA LYS A 45 1.90 -2.06 4.22
C LYS A 45 3.15 -1.24 4.55
N GLU A 46 4.20 -1.37 3.74
CA GLU A 46 5.45 -0.64 3.95
C GLU A 46 5.28 0.86 3.67
N ARG A 47 4.58 1.24 2.60
CA ARG A 47 4.28 2.64 2.30
C ARG A 47 3.51 3.33 3.42
N ARG A 48 2.59 2.64 4.09
CA ARG A 48 1.89 3.18 5.27
C ARG A 48 2.85 3.46 6.42
N LYS A 49 3.83 2.58 6.66
CA LYS A 49 4.86 2.81 7.69
C LYS A 49 5.76 3.98 7.33
N GLU A 50 6.21 4.07 6.06
CA GLU A 50 6.99 5.20 5.56
C GLU A 50 6.28 6.53 5.84
N ILE A 51 4.98 6.60 5.52
CA ILE A 51 4.16 7.80 5.76
C ILE A 51 4.04 8.12 7.25
N THR A 52 3.83 7.11 8.11
CA THR A 52 3.78 7.34 9.56
C THR A 52 5.10 7.90 10.08
N VAL A 53 6.24 7.32 9.67
CA VAL A 53 7.57 7.78 10.08
C VAL A 53 7.84 9.19 9.56
N GLU A 54 7.47 9.51 8.32
CA GLU A 54 7.60 10.86 7.77
C GLU A 54 6.70 11.87 8.51
N LYS A 55 5.48 11.46 8.87
CA LYS A 55 4.59 12.29 9.68
C LYS A 55 5.19 12.55 11.06
N GLU A 56 5.66 11.52 11.75
CA GLU A 56 6.28 11.64 13.07
C GLU A 56 7.56 12.49 13.04
N SER A 57 8.38 12.38 12.00
CA SER A 57 9.58 13.21 11.85
C SER A 57 9.24 14.68 11.60
N ARG A 58 8.14 14.96 10.89
CA ARG A 58 7.64 16.32 10.63
C ARG A 58 6.90 16.91 11.84
N GLU A 59 6.16 16.08 12.59
CA GLU A 59 5.45 16.48 13.83
C GLU A 59 6.39 16.59 15.03
N GLY A 60 7.50 15.85 15.05
CA GLY A 60 8.59 16.03 16.02
C GLY A 60 9.24 17.41 15.93
N ALA A 61 9.10 18.11 14.79
CA ALA A 61 9.52 19.50 14.62
C ALA A 61 8.44 20.53 15.02
N GLY A 62 7.23 20.10 15.38
CA GLY A 62 6.12 21.00 15.67
C GLY A 62 4.96 20.31 16.41
N ALA A 63 5.06 20.31 17.74
CA ALA A 63 3.97 20.25 18.72
C ALA A 63 2.72 19.37 18.45
N GLY A 64 2.51 18.40 19.35
CA GLY A 64 1.17 18.17 19.89
C GLY A 64 0.42 16.93 19.39
N MET A 65 0.34 15.94 20.28
CA MET A 65 -0.68 14.87 20.34
C MET A 65 -0.89 14.06 19.06
N SER A 66 -0.21 12.90 19.02
CA SER A 66 -0.50 11.80 18.10
C SER A 66 -2.01 11.62 17.88
N GLN A 67 -2.42 11.53 16.61
CA GLN A 67 -3.80 11.23 16.19
C GLN A 67 -4.38 9.99 16.88
N ASP A 68 -3.53 9.07 17.35
CA ASP A 68 -3.94 7.89 18.11
C ASP A 68 -4.44 8.25 19.52
N ALA A 69 -3.80 9.25 20.17
CA ALA A 69 -4.29 9.83 21.42
C ALA A 69 -5.61 10.59 21.22
N ALA A 70 -5.78 11.29 20.09
CA ALA A 70 -7.04 11.96 19.73
C ALA A 70 -8.19 10.96 19.49
N ARG A 71 -7.91 9.84 18.79
CA ARG A 71 -8.88 8.74 18.60
C ARG A 71 -9.27 8.07 19.92
N LYS A 72 -8.31 7.84 20.81
CA LYS A 72 -8.55 7.24 22.14
C LYS A 72 -9.27 8.18 23.12
N ALA A 73 -9.25 9.49 22.87
CA ALA A 73 -10.03 10.48 23.61
C ALA A 73 -11.50 10.51 23.16
N HIS A 74 -11.76 10.32 21.86
CA HIS A 74 -13.12 10.37 21.30
C HIS A 74 -13.96 9.12 21.59
N ILE A 75 -13.32 7.97 21.88
CA ILE A 75 -13.98 6.71 22.28
C ILE A 75 -14.30 6.68 23.79
N ARG A 76 -13.70 7.58 24.58
CA ARG A 76 -13.90 7.68 26.05
C ARG A 76 -14.86 8.81 26.46
N LYS A 77 -15.75 9.24 25.56
CA LYS A 77 -16.83 10.20 25.83
C LYS A 77 -18.16 9.53 25.58
#